data_AF-A0A1C6FJY6-F1
#
_entry.id   AF-A0A1C6FJY6-F1
#
_cell.length_a   1.000
_cell.length_b   1.000
_cell.length_c   1.000
_cell.angle_alpha   90.00
_cell.angle_beta   90.00
_cell.angle_gamma   90.00
#
_symmetry.space_group_name_H-M   'P 1'
#
loop_
_entity.id
_entity.type
_entity.pdbx_description
1 polymer ?
#
loop_
_entity_poly.entity_id
_entity_poly.type
_entity_poly.pdbx_seq_one_letter_code
_entity_poly.pdbx_strand_id
1 'polypeptide(L)'
;MQADRHTQRVNRRFENAEVILAMYAAGIDPFADEVPALREHDGYLPASALRAKEGQHPLGSNLVSGFLRLGDTLFAVHYPKSVQRVVIQREIDCAQSFMLGCGCTEQAYFLCGSSYADIYRALLDDQPLQNSKRVSYAQFYQQISPAYLLPCNKDGVLQLRLMKLPQYRTRLARMLGEPITTPQLGDCDFFSTAFQIPARVVADMELRQVFRAAQQARAAGYHGLLLAAFESQKRFLSQIFPPPFFHIAVIDEQALCILEMGADL
;
A
#
# COMPACT_ATOMS: atom_id res chain seq x y z
N MET A 1 -0.46 31.79 -1.73
CA MET A 1 -1.87 31.98 -2.14
C MET A 1 -2.66 30.85 -1.50
N GLN A 2 -3.42 31.14 -0.44
CA GLN A 2 -4.11 30.11 0.36
C GLN A 2 -5.36 29.69 -0.43
N ALA A 3 -5.44 28.43 -0.85
CA ALA A 3 -6.60 27.93 -1.58
C ALA A 3 -7.87 28.13 -0.73
N ASP A 4 -8.88 28.80 -1.28
CA ASP A 4 -10.16 29.02 -0.62
C ASP A 4 -10.79 27.67 -0.20
N ARG A 5 -11.57 27.69 0.89
CA ARG A 5 -12.21 26.51 1.50
C ARG A 5 -13.07 25.75 0.50
N HIS A 6 -13.61 26.43 -0.52
CA HIS A 6 -14.33 25.82 -1.62
C HIS A 6 -13.41 24.94 -2.50
N THR A 7 -12.27 25.48 -2.93
CA THR A 7 -11.26 24.75 -3.73
C THR A 7 -10.72 23.53 -3.00
N GLN A 8 -10.47 23.63 -1.69
CA GLN A 8 -10.00 22.49 -0.88
C GLN A 8 -11.05 21.36 -0.81
N ARG A 9 -12.33 21.72 -0.69
CA ARG A 9 -13.43 20.74 -0.71
C ARG A 9 -13.57 20.06 -2.07
N VAL A 10 -13.42 20.81 -3.15
CA VAL A 10 -13.49 20.30 -4.52
C VAL A 10 -12.33 19.35 -4.80
N ASN A 11 -11.09 19.71 -4.44
CA ASN A 11 -9.92 18.84 -4.64
C ASN A 11 -10.07 17.49 -3.93
N ARG A 12 -10.56 17.49 -2.69
CA ARG A 12 -10.82 16.26 -1.95
C ARG A 12 -11.83 15.34 -2.64
N ARG A 13 -12.81 15.90 -3.35
CA ARG A 13 -13.78 15.11 -4.11
C ARG A 13 -13.14 14.44 -5.32
N PHE A 14 -12.24 15.13 -6.02
CA PHE A 14 -11.46 14.54 -7.11
C PHE A 14 -10.54 13.43 -6.60
N GLU A 15 -9.82 13.66 -5.51
CA GLU A 15 -8.96 12.64 -4.87
C GLU A 15 -9.75 11.39 -4.46
N ASN A 16 -10.94 11.56 -3.86
CA ASN A 16 -11.81 10.44 -3.55
C ASN A 16 -12.32 9.73 -4.82
N ALA A 17 -12.63 10.47 -5.88
CA ALA A 17 -13.08 9.89 -7.15
C ALA A 17 -11.97 9.07 -7.83
N GLU A 18 -10.71 9.54 -7.77
CA GLU A 18 -9.55 8.79 -8.25
C GLU A 18 -9.40 7.45 -7.53
N VAL A 19 -9.52 7.45 -6.19
CA VAL A 19 -9.46 6.21 -5.39
C VAL A 19 -10.61 5.28 -5.75
N ILE A 20 -11.85 5.77 -5.77
CA ILE A 20 -13.05 4.99 -6.14
C ILE A 20 -12.90 4.36 -7.52
N LEU A 21 -12.42 5.12 -8.51
CA LEU A 21 -12.23 4.64 -9.87
C LEU A 21 -11.14 3.56 -9.94
N ALA A 22 -10.04 3.71 -9.19
CA ALA A 22 -8.99 2.70 -9.12
C ALA A 22 -9.50 1.39 -8.51
N MET A 23 -10.29 1.47 -7.42
CA MET A 23 -10.94 0.30 -6.81
C MET A 23 -11.89 -0.39 -7.80
N TYR A 24 -12.78 0.38 -8.43
CA TYR A 24 -13.73 -0.14 -9.41
C TYR A 24 -13.03 -0.82 -10.59
N ALA A 25 -12.00 -0.20 -11.15
CA ALA A 25 -11.23 -0.75 -12.26
C ALA A 25 -10.43 -2.02 -11.88
N ALA A 26 -10.12 -2.21 -10.60
CA ALA A 26 -9.54 -3.44 -10.04
C ALA A 26 -10.61 -4.53 -9.74
N GLY A 27 -11.88 -4.27 -10.05
CA GLY A 27 -13.00 -5.17 -9.76
C GLY A 27 -13.28 -5.29 -8.27
N ILE A 28 -13.06 -4.23 -7.50
CA ILE A 28 -13.46 -4.11 -6.10
C ILE A 28 -14.74 -3.27 -6.08
N ASP A 29 -15.76 -3.72 -5.37
CA ASP A 29 -17.00 -2.93 -5.20
C ASP A 29 -16.70 -1.64 -4.41
N PRO A 30 -16.83 -0.44 -5.01
CA PRO A 30 -16.54 0.81 -4.32
C PRO A 30 -17.75 1.39 -3.57
N PHE A 31 -18.88 0.68 -3.54
CA PHE A 31 -20.15 1.18 -3.05
C PHE A 31 -20.61 0.56 -1.73
N ALA A 32 -19.70 -0.06 -0.98
CA ALA A 32 -20.01 -0.42 0.39
C ALA A 32 -20.44 0.85 1.15
N ASP A 33 -21.62 0.81 1.75
CA ASP A 33 -22.26 1.95 2.43
C ASP A 33 -22.14 1.85 3.95
N GLU A 34 -21.91 0.64 4.47
CA GLU A 34 -21.77 0.35 5.89
C GLU A 34 -20.66 -0.67 6.23
N VAL A 35 -20.23 -0.67 7.49
CA VAL A 35 -19.27 -1.64 8.03
C VAL A 35 -19.77 -3.09 7.94
N PRO A 36 -21.05 -3.41 8.20
CA PRO A 36 -21.57 -4.76 7.99
C PRO A 36 -21.43 -5.27 6.56
N ALA A 37 -21.58 -4.42 5.54
CA ALA A 37 -21.39 -4.82 4.14
C ALA A 37 -19.95 -5.32 3.91
N LEU A 38 -18.97 -4.62 4.48
CA LEU A 38 -17.57 -5.07 4.47
C LEU A 38 -17.35 -6.33 5.28
N ARG A 39 -18.21 -6.72 6.23
CA ARG A 39 -18.06 -7.98 6.99
C ARG A 39 -18.49 -9.20 6.18
N GLU A 40 -19.36 -9.01 5.21
CA GLU A 40 -19.88 -10.10 4.39
C GLU A 40 -19.03 -10.33 3.13
N HIS A 41 -18.51 -9.25 2.53
CA HIS A 41 -17.78 -9.31 1.26
C HIS A 41 -16.60 -8.35 1.22
N ASP A 42 -15.60 -8.66 0.38
CA ASP A 42 -14.54 -7.71 0.04
C ASP A 42 -15.11 -6.50 -0.70
N GLY A 43 -14.62 -5.31 -0.35
CA GLY A 43 -15.17 -4.08 -0.89
C GLY A 43 -14.50 -2.85 -0.30
N TYR A 44 -14.87 -1.69 -0.83
CA TYR A 44 -14.37 -0.39 -0.40
C TYR A 44 -15.50 0.50 0.12
N LEU A 45 -15.35 0.95 1.36
CA LEU A 45 -16.24 1.88 2.06
C LEU A 45 -15.63 3.28 2.04
N PRO A 46 -16.11 4.19 1.15
CA PRO A 46 -15.55 5.53 1.04
C PRO A 46 -15.90 6.38 2.27
N ALA A 47 -14.96 7.21 2.70
CA ALA A 47 -15.14 8.11 3.84
C ALA A 47 -16.23 9.17 3.60
N SER A 48 -16.65 9.40 2.36
CA SER A 48 -17.82 10.24 2.05
C SER A 48 -19.13 9.58 2.51
N ALA A 49 -19.29 8.26 2.36
CA ALA A 49 -20.47 7.55 2.85
C ALA A 49 -20.54 7.60 4.38
N LEU A 50 -19.40 7.39 5.04
CA LEU A 50 -19.28 7.47 6.51
C LEU A 50 -19.55 8.86 7.09
N ARG A 51 -19.30 9.93 6.32
CA ARG A 51 -19.56 11.32 6.74
C ARG A 51 -20.95 11.82 6.37
N ALA A 52 -21.66 11.12 5.48
CA ALA A 52 -23.00 11.50 5.03
C ALA A 52 -24.10 11.08 6.03
N LYS A 53 -23.82 10.12 6.93
CA LYS A 53 -24.77 9.67 7.94
C LYS A 53 -25.07 10.76 8.97
N GLU A 54 -26.33 11.18 9.07
CA GLU A 54 -26.76 12.20 10.03
C GLU A 54 -26.55 11.72 11.48
N GLY A 55 -26.06 12.62 12.33
CA GLY A 55 -25.87 12.36 13.76
C GLY A 55 -24.69 11.44 14.13
N GLN A 56 -24.02 10.82 13.16
CA GLN A 56 -22.82 10.00 13.37
C GLN A 56 -21.60 10.66 12.73
N HIS A 57 -20.54 10.86 13.52
CA HIS A 57 -19.25 11.35 13.02
C HIS A 57 -18.14 10.31 13.26
N PRO A 58 -18.26 9.10 12.68
CA PRO A 58 -17.38 7.97 13.00
C PRO A 58 -15.90 8.26 12.67
N LEU A 59 -15.64 9.18 11.73
CA LEU A 59 -14.29 9.56 11.35
C LEU A 59 -13.77 10.79 12.11
N GLY A 60 -14.63 11.60 12.73
CA GLY A 60 -14.24 12.86 13.37
C GLY A 60 -13.26 13.69 12.52
N SER A 61 -12.06 13.91 13.04
CA SER A 61 -10.98 14.65 12.38
C SER A 61 -10.01 13.79 11.54
N ASN A 62 -10.25 12.48 11.41
CA ASN A 62 -9.37 11.58 10.67
C ASN A 62 -9.34 11.92 9.17
N LEU A 63 -8.14 11.80 8.60
CA LEU A 63 -7.86 12.14 7.21
C LEU A 63 -8.06 10.97 6.25
N VAL A 64 -8.43 9.79 6.76
CA VAL A 64 -8.78 8.63 5.95
C VAL A 64 -9.78 8.97 4.82
N SER A 65 -9.48 8.45 3.64
CA SER A 65 -10.27 8.54 2.41
C SER A 65 -11.30 7.43 2.30
N GLY A 66 -11.06 6.28 2.95
CA GLY A 66 -12.02 5.18 3.12
C GLY A 66 -11.34 3.93 3.68
N PHE A 67 -12.07 2.84 3.76
CA PHE A 67 -11.56 1.54 4.19
C PHE A 67 -11.81 0.48 3.13
N LEU A 68 -10.79 -0.31 2.82
CA LEU A 68 -10.86 -1.43 1.89
C LEU A 68 -10.69 -2.72 2.67
N ARG A 69 -11.58 -3.69 2.48
CA ARG A 69 -11.35 -5.07 2.92
C ARG A 69 -10.91 -5.93 1.74
N LEU A 70 -9.82 -6.68 1.93
CA LEU A 70 -9.42 -7.78 1.05
C LEU A 70 -9.09 -8.99 1.92
N GLY A 71 -9.91 -10.05 1.86
CA GLY A 71 -9.80 -11.22 2.72
C GLY A 71 -9.92 -10.85 4.20
N ASP A 72 -8.89 -11.19 4.98
CA ASP A 72 -8.83 -10.94 6.43
C ASP A 72 -8.12 -9.63 6.80
N THR A 73 -7.71 -8.84 5.80
CA THR A 73 -6.99 -7.58 5.99
C THR A 73 -7.88 -6.38 5.72
N LEU A 74 -7.95 -5.46 6.69
CA LEU A 74 -8.51 -4.12 6.48
C LEU A 74 -7.40 -3.13 6.14
N PHE A 75 -7.54 -2.46 5.00
CA PHE A 75 -6.69 -1.36 4.58
C PHE A 75 -7.34 -0.02 4.90
N ALA A 76 -6.69 0.77 5.75
CA ALA A 76 -7.02 2.19 5.87
C ALA A 76 -6.41 2.96 4.70
N VAL A 77 -7.27 3.60 3.91
CA VAL A 77 -6.87 4.28 2.66
C VAL A 77 -6.69 5.76 2.93
N HIS A 78 -5.49 6.28 2.70
CA HIS A 78 -5.15 7.69 2.82
C HIS A 78 -4.74 8.27 1.46
N TYR A 79 -4.91 9.58 1.29
CA TYR A 79 -4.36 10.31 0.13
C TYR A 79 -3.40 11.38 0.66
N PRO A 80 -2.13 11.02 0.96
CA PRO A 80 -1.16 11.94 1.56
C PRO A 80 -0.93 13.19 0.72
N LYS A 81 -0.87 14.34 1.41
CA LYS A 81 -0.39 15.61 0.85
C LYS A 81 0.56 16.27 1.84
N SER A 82 1.60 16.89 1.32
CA SER A 82 2.60 17.68 2.07
C SER A 82 2.03 18.65 3.10
N VAL A 83 0.86 19.26 2.83
CA VAL A 83 0.24 20.26 3.72
C VAL A 83 -0.65 19.65 4.80
N GLN A 84 -1.04 18.38 4.66
CA GLN A 84 -1.92 17.72 5.62
C GLN A 84 -1.16 17.33 6.88
N ARG A 85 -1.86 17.29 8.01
CA ARG A 85 -1.29 16.95 9.30
C ARG A 85 -2.19 15.97 10.01
N VAL A 86 -1.62 14.85 10.46
CA VAL A 86 -2.34 13.74 11.07
C VAL A 86 -2.02 13.64 12.56
N VAL A 87 -2.94 13.08 13.34
CA VAL A 87 -2.67 12.67 14.72
C VAL A 87 -2.53 11.16 14.70
N ILE A 88 -1.30 10.66 14.74
CA ILE A 88 -0.96 9.23 14.51
C ILE A 88 -1.91 8.30 15.27
N GLN A 89 -2.02 8.48 16.59
CA GLN A 89 -2.81 7.59 17.42
C GLN A 89 -4.30 7.57 17.01
N ARG A 90 -4.86 8.72 16.60
CA ARG A 90 -6.27 8.77 16.17
C ARG A 90 -6.50 8.02 14.87
N GLU A 91 -5.58 8.12 13.92
CA GLU A 91 -5.69 7.40 12.64
C GLU A 91 -5.54 5.88 12.88
N ILE A 92 -4.60 5.47 13.73
CA ILE A 92 -4.41 4.06 14.11
C ILE A 92 -5.64 3.51 14.83
N ASP A 93 -6.12 4.19 15.88
CA ASP A 93 -7.29 3.75 16.66
C ASP A 93 -8.55 3.68 15.78
N CYS A 94 -8.70 4.63 14.85
CA CYS A 94 -9.81 4.63 13.90
C CYS A 94 -9.75 3.39 13.01
N ALA A 95 -8.61 3.14 12.38
CA ALA A 95 -8.45 2.00 11.50
C ALA A 95 -8.55 0.65 12.24
N GLN A 96 -8.08 0.55 13.49
CA GLN A 96 -8.27 -0.63 14.35
C GLN A 96 -9.75 -0.85 14.68
N SER A 97 -10.48 0.21 15.03
CA SER A 97 -11.92 0.13 15.33
C SER A 97 -12.72 -0.39 14.14
N PHE A 98 -12.41 0.09 12.93
CA PHE A 98 -13.03 -0.40 11.69
C PHE A 98 -12.60 -1.84 11.36
N MET A 99 -11.34 -2.21 11.59
CA MET A 99 -10.83 -3.57 11.34
C MET A 99 -11.64 -4.59 12.16
N LEU A 100 -11.77 -4.33 13.47
CA LEU A 100 -12.57 -5.16 14.37
C LEU A 100 -14.05 -5.20 13.95
N GLY A 101 -14.61 -4.06 13.54
CA GLY A 101 -15.99 -3.97 13.06
C GLY A 101 -16.26 -4.78 11.78
N CYS A 102 -15.28 -4.85 10.88
CA CYS A 102 -15.35 -5.65 9.64
C CYS A 102 -15.03 -7.14 9.86
N GLY A 103 -14.64 -7.54 11.08
CA GLY A 103 -14.22 -8.91 11.38
C GLY A 103 -12.86 -9.30 10.78
N CYS A 104 -12.04 -8.32 10.41
CA CYS A 104 -10.67 -8.53 9.91
C CYS A 104 -9.71 -8.83 11.07
N THR A 105 -8.70 -9.65 10.83
CA THR A 105 -7.65 -9.98 11.80
C THR A 105 -6.37 -9.18 11.56
N GLU A 106 -6.21 -8.64 10.36
CA GLU A 106 -5.06 -7.85 9.96
C GLU A 106 -5.42 -6.41 9.60
N GLN A 107 -4.48 -5.51 9.84
CA GLN A 107 -4.57 -4.10 9.50
C GLN A 107 -3.39 -3.71 8.62
N ALA A 108 -3.68 -2.98 7.55
CA ALA A 108 -2.68 -2.38 6.67
C ALA A 108 -3.12 -0.99 6.22
N TYR A 109 -2.26 -0.32 5.46
CA TYR A 109 -2.51 1.03 4.97
C TYR A 109 -2.23 1.13 3.48
N PHE A 110 -3.11 1.82 2.75
CA PHE A 110 -2.82 2.29 1.41
C PHE A 110 -2.58 3.79 1.43
N LEU A 111 -1.46 4.20 0.84
CA LEU A 111 -1.09 5.60 0.63
C LEU A 111 -1.28 5.91 -0.85
N CYS A 112 -2.39 6.55 -1.18
CA CYS A 112 -2.83 6.81 -2.54
C CYS A 112 -2.32 8.13 -3.11
N GLY A 113 -2.25 8.22 -4.43
CA GLY A 113 -1.88 9.44 -5.14
C GLY A 113 -1.93 9.27 -6.65
N SER A 114 -1.69 10.33 -7.41
CA SER A 114 -1.69 10.28 -8.89
C SER A 114 -0.59 9.40 -9.48
N SER A 115 0.54 9.25 -8.78
CA SER A 115 1.67 8.41 -9.17
C SER A 115 2.49 7.99 -7.96
N TYR A 116 3.31 6.93 -8.09
CA TYR A 116 4.27 6.53 -7.04
C TYR A 116 5.17 7.69 -6.60
N ALA A 117 5.64 8.50 -7.55
CA ALA A 117 6.50 9.64 -7.27
C ALA A 117 5.78 10.73 -6.46
N ASP A 118 4.51 11.01 -6.75
CA ASP A 118 3.73 12.01 -6.01
C ASP A 118 3.45 11.57 -4.58
N ILE A 119 3.11 10.29 -4.39
CA ILE A 119 2.94 9.72 -3.06
C ILE A 119 4.26 9.82 -2.30
N TYR A 120 5.35 9.32 -2.89
CA TYR A 120 6.65 9.27 -2.23
C TYR A 120 7.17 10.66 -1.85
N ARG A 121 6.98 11.68 -2.71
CA ARG A 121 7.30 13.08 -2.37
C ARG A 121 6.55 13.56 -1.13
N ALA A 122 5.27 13.25 -0.98
CA ALA A 122 4.49 13.60 0.20
C ALA A 122 4.99 12.89 1.47
N LEU A 123 5.63 11.73 1.34
CA LEU A 123 6.23 10.97 2.44
C LEU A 123 7.67 11.37 2.78
N LEU A 124 8.34 12.14 1.91
CA LEU A 124 9.66 12.73 2.18
C LEU A 124 9.57 14.09 2.87
N ASP A 125 8.41 14.74 2.81
CA ASP A 125 8.21 16.08 3.33
C ASP A 125 8.06 16.09 4.86
N ASP A 126 9.19 16.06 5.56
CA ASP A 126 9.25 16.03 7.02
C ASP A 126 9.48 17.41 7.64
N GLN A 127 8.72 18.43 7.21
CA GLN A 127 8.81 19.76 7.81
C GLN A 127 8.46 19.68 9.31
N PRO A 128 9.41 19.97 10.21
CA PRO A 128 9.19 19.87 11.63
C PRO A 128 8.18 20.94 12.08
N LEU A 129 7.20 20.53 12.88
CA LEU A 129 6.29 21.44 13.56
C LEU A 129 6.79 21.67 14.98
N GLN A 130 6.88 22.94 15.37
CA GLN A 130 7.05 23.27 16.79
C GLN A 130 5.76 22.93 17.56
N ASN A 131 5.89 22.13 18.62
CA ASN A 131 4.89 21.93 19.69
C ASN A 131 3.45 21.57 19.26
N SER A 132 3.28 20.62 18.34
CA SER A 132 1.95 20.16 17.90
C SER A 132 1.83 18.63 17.95
N LYS A 133 0.73 18.11 18.51
CA LYS A 133 0.37 16.67 18.46
C LYS A 133 0.10 16.17 17.02
N ARG A 134 0.03 17.08 16.05
CA ARG A 134 -0.16 16.76 14.63
C ARG A 134 1.18 16.71 13.93
N VAL A 135 1.36 15.70 13.10
CA VAL A 135 2.62 15.37 12.43
C VAL A 135 2.46 15.36 10.91
N SER A 136 3.58 15.35 10.20
CA SER A 136 3.64 15.14 8.74
C SER A 136 3.19 13.72 8.37
N TYR A 137 2.84 13.51 7.10
CA TYR A 137 2.63 12.15 6.58
C TYR A 137 3.94 11.34 6.56
N ALA A 138 5.10 11.98 6.46
CA ALA A 138 6.40 11.35 6.60
C ALA A 138 6.54 10.65 7.97
N GLN A 139 6.23 11.38 9.04
CA GLN A 139 6.25 10.84 10.41
C GLN A 139 5.18 9.76 10.62
N PHE A 140 3.98 9.93 10.07
CA PHE A 140 2.95 8.90 10.14
C PHE A 140 3.36 7.61 9.45
N TYR A 141 3.92 7.71 8.23
CA TYR A 141 4.41 6.56 7.47
C TYR A 141 5.47 5.75 8.22
N GLN A 142 6.32 6.41 9.02
CA GLN A 142 7.29 5.73 9.88
C GLN A 142 6.65 4.92 11.02
N GLN A 143 5.42 5.23 11.43
CA GLN A 143 4.72 4.58 12.54
C GLN A 143 3.72 3.50 12.11
N ILE A 144 3.38 3.42 10.82
CA ILE A 144 2.40 2.45 10.29
C ILE A 144 3.06 1.36 9.44
N SER A 145 2.66 0.12 9.64
CA SER A 145 3.16 -1.03 8.87
C SER A 145 2.12 -2.15 8.94
N PRO A 146 1.88 -2.90 7.85
CA PRO A 146 2.36 -2.66 6.48
C PRO A 146 1.72 -1.41 5.85
N ALA A 147 2.47 -0.71 5.00
CA ALA A 147 1.98 0.47 4.28
C ALA A 147 2.42 0.46 2.81
N TYR A 148 1.43 0.38 1.92
CA TYR A 148 1.59 0.19 0.49
C TYR A 148 1.36 1.50 -0.25
N LEU A 149 2.25 1.85 -1.18
CA LEU A 149 2.02 2.96 -2.11
C LEU A 149 1.06 2.51 -3.20
N LEU A 150 -0.01 3.27 -3.48
CA LEU A 150 -1.01 2.90 -4.47
C LEU A 150 -1.37 4.06 -5.42
N PRO A 151 -0.81 4.11 -6.63
CA PRO A 151 -1.16 5.16 -7.58
C PRO A 151 -2.57 4.94 -8.12
N CYS A 152 -3.40 5.97 -8.16
CA CYS A 152 -4.76 5.92 -8.69
C CYS A 152 -4.77 6.00 -10.23
N ASN A 153 -4.05 5.09 -10.87
CA ASN A 153 -3.90 4.98 -12.32
C ASN A 153 -3.89 3.48 -12.72
N LYS A 154 -3.54 3.18 -13.97
CA LYS A 154 -3.50 1.79 -14.47
C LYS A 154 -2.51 0.89 -13.70
N ASP A 155 -1.41 1.44 -13.19
CA ASP A 155 -0.41 0.69 -12.43
C ASP A 155 -0.97 0.24 -11.09
N GLY A 156 -1.70 1.12 -10.39
CA GLY A 156 -2.35 0.75 -9.13
C GLY A 156 -3.51 -0.22 -9.32
N VAL A 157 -4.19 -0.17 -10.47
CA VAL A 157 -5.20 -1.19 -10.82
C VAL A 157 -4.56 -2.56 -10.95
N LEU A 158 -3.41 -2.66 -11.65
CA LEU A 158 -2.66 -3.91 -11.77
C LEU A 158 -2.16 -4.40 -10.40
N GLN A 159 -1.62 -3.49 -9.58
CA GLN A 159 -1.18 -3.77 -8.20
C GLN A 159 -2.32 -4.32 -7.33
N LEU A 160 -3.50 -3.69 -7.36
CA LEU A 160 -4.67 -4.17 -6.60
C LEU A 160 -5.12 -5.55 -7.06
N ARG A 161 -5.14 -5.81 -8.37
CA ARG A 161 -5.50 -7.13 -8.91
C ARG A 161 -4.56 -8.22 -8.43
N LEU A 162 -3.25 -7.94 -8.40
CA LEU A 162 -2.27 -8.86 -7.80
C LEU A 162 -2.57 -9.10 -6.32
N MET A 163 -2.77 -8.03 -5.55
CA MET A 163 -2.97 -8.13 -4.09
C MET A 163 -4.29 -8.82 -3.70
N LYS A 164 -5.28 -8.87 -4.61
CA LYS A 164 -6.50 -9.66 -4.43
C LYS A 164 -6.27 -11.17 -4.53
N LEU A 165 -5.18 -11.60 -5.17
CA LEU A 165 -4.89 -13.02 -5.31
C LEU A 165 -4.38 -13.57 -3.96
N PRO A 166 -4.96 -14.68 -3.47
CA PRO A 166 -4.53 -15.26 -2.21
C PRO A 166 -3.07 -15.70 -2.31
N GLN A 167 -2.29 -15.38 -1.28
CA GLN A 167 -0.89 -15.82 -1.15
C GLN A 167 -0.01 -15.43 -2.36
N TYR A 168 -0.32 -14.32 -3.04
CA TYR A 168 0.37 -13.92 -4.28
C TYR A 168 1.89 -13.85 -4.12
N ARG A 169 2.42 -13.36 -2.99
CA ARG A 169 3.87 -13.31 -2.72
C ARG A 169 4.50 -14.70 -2.71
N THR A 170 3.90 -15.65 -1.98
CA THR A 170 4.38 -17.03 -1.89
C THR A 170 4.30 -17.75 -3.23
N ARG A 171 3.21 -17.54 -3.98
CA ARG A 171 3.05 -18.13 -5.31
C ARG A 171 4.08 -17.56 -6.29
N LEU A 172 4.27 -16.23 -6.30
CA LEU A 172 5.33 -15.58 -7.09
C LEU A 172 6.73 -16.06 -6.71
N ALA A 173 7.02 -16.20 -5.41
CA ALA A 173 8.32 -16.67 -4.92
C ALA A 173 8.69 -18.03 -5.53
N ARG A 174 7.74 -18.98 -5.56
CA ARG A 174 7.93 -20.31 -6.17
C ARG A 174 8.15 -20.27 -7.68
N MET A 175 7.54 -19.31 -8.36
CA MET A 175 7.65 -19.16 -9.81
C MET A 175 8.94 -18.47 -10.24
N LEU A 176 9.44 -17.54 -9.42
CA LEU A 176 10.57 -16.68 -9.74
C LEU A 176 11.92 -17.22 -9.23
N GLY A 177 11.92 -18.15 -8.27
CA GLY A 177 13.13 -18.79 -7.76
C GLY A 177 12.86 -19.77 -6.63
N GLU A 178 13.86 -20.00 -5.78
CA GLU A 178 13.75 -20.93 -4.65
C GLU A 178 13.18 -20.19 -3.43
N PRO A 179 12.01 -20.57 -2.88
CA PRO A 179 11.43 -19.88 -1.73
C PRO A 179 12.37 -19.86 -0.52
N ILE A 180 12.54 -18.70 0.10
CA ILE A 180 13.36 -18.56 1.31
C ILE A 180 12.54 -19.00 2.52
N THR A 181 13.11 -19.92 3.31
CA THR A 181 12.51 -20.41 4.56
C THR A 181 13.41 -20.14 5.77
N THR A 182 14.62 -19.63 5.56
CA THR A 182 15.59 -19.34 6.62
C THR A 182 15.21 -18.07 7.39
N PRO A 183 15.14 -18.14 8.74
CA PRO A 183 14.75 -16.99 9.56
C PRO A 183 15.62 -15.74 9.39
N GLN A 184 16.91 -15.92 9.04
CA GLN A 184 17.86 -14.81 8.83
C GLN A 184 17.48 -13.91 7.65
N LEU A 185 16.67 -14.41 6.72
CA LEU A 185 16.22 -13.72 5.51
C LEU A 185 14.69 -13.62 5.47
N GLY A 186 14.02 -13.56 6.63
CA GLY A 186 12.56 -13.64 6.73
C GLY A 186 11.75 -12.52 6.05
N ASP A 187 12.38 -11.39 5.69
CA ASP A 187 11.77 -10.32 4.87
C ASP A 187 12.09 -10.48 3.36
N CYS A 188 12.83 -11.50 2.97
CA CYS A 188 13.06 -11.89 1.57
C CYS A 188 12.09 -13.02 1.19
N ASP A 189 11.66 -13.07 -0.07
CA ASP A 189 10.64 -14.02 -0.53
C ASP A 189 11.27 -15.27 -1.19
N PHE A 190 12.33 -15.08 -1.98
CA PHE A 190 12.97 -16.17 -2.71
C PHE A 190 14.45 -15.90 -2.96
N PHE A 191 15.22 -16.93 -3.27
CA PHE A 191 16.59 -16.85 -3.73
C PHE A 191 16.62 -16.90 -5.26
N SER A 192 17.24 -15.90 -5.87
CA SER A 192 17.36 -15.85 -7.33
C SER A 192 18.51 -16.73 -7.80
N THR A 193 18.22 -17.77 -8.55
CA THR A 193 19.25 -18.64 -9.14
C THR A 193 20.07 -17.93 -10.22
N ALA A 194 19.47 -16.98 -10.95
CA ALA A 194 20.16 -16.21 -11.98
C ALA A 194 21.20 -15.23 -11.40
N PHE A 195 20.87 -14.57 -10.29
CA PHE A 195 21.74 -13.55 -9.67
C PHE A 195 22.51 -14.07 -8.44
N GLN A 196 22.18 -15.26 -7.93
CA GLN A 196 22.77 -15.85 -6.71
C GLN A 196 22.68 -14.92 -5.49
N ILE A 197 21.56 -14.21 -5.34
CA ILE A 197 21.27 -13.28 -4.25
C ILE A 197 19.82 -13.46 -3.76
N PRO A 198 19.52 -13.08 -2.50
CA PRO A 198 18.14 -13.01 -2.02
C PRO A 198 17.32 -12.00 -2.82
N ALA A 199 16.03 -12.26 -2.91
CA ALA A 199 15.07 -11.49 -3.68
C ALA A 199 13.78 -11.25 -2.91
N ARG A 200 13.09 -10.16 -3.26
CA ARG A 200 11.82 -9.76 -2.69
C ARG A 200 10.85 -9.36 -3.79
N VAL A 201 9.62 -9.82 -3.71
CA VAL A 201 8.49 -9.34 -4.50
C VAL A 201 8.08 -7.98 -3.96
N VAL A 202 8.18 -6.95 -4.80
CA VAL A 202 7.83 -5.57 -4.47
C VAL A 202 6.71 -5.02 -5.36
N ALA A 203 6.05 -5.89 -6.14
CA ALA A 203 4.95 -5.50 -7.02
C ALA A 203 3.76 -4.88 -6.28
N ASP A 204 3.59 -5.20 -5.00
CA ASP A 204 2.63 -4.59 -4.08
C ASP A 204 3.06 -3.21 -3.53
N MET A 205 4.31 -2.80 -3.73
CA MET A 205 4.86 -1.51 -3.34
C MET A 205 4.84 -1.21 -1.83
N GLU A 206 5.01 -2.24 -1.00
CA GLU A 206 5.39 -2.11 0.42
C GLU A 206 6.91 -1.86 0.52
N LEU A 207 7.29 -0.58 0.58
CA LEU A 207 8.70 -0.19 0.53
C LEU A 207 9.43 -0.37 1.87
N ARG A 208 8.72 -0.41 3.00
CA ARG A 208 9.35 -0.50 4.33
C ARG A 208 10.03 -1.85 4.51
N GLN A 209 9.43 -2.91 4.02
CA GLN A 209 9.98 -4.26 4.05
C GLN A 209 11.18 -4.41 3.12
N VAL A 210 11.31 -3.60 2.05
CA VAL A 210 12.54 -3.58 1.23
C VAL A 210 13.76 -3.18 2.06
N PHE A 211 13.64 -2.19 2.95
CA PHE A 211 14.73 -1.80 3.84
C PHE A 211 15.09 -2.91 4.85
N ARG A 212 14.08 -3.63 5.36
CA ARG A 212 14.30 -4.76 6.28
C ARG A 212 14.98 -5.94 5.58
N ALA A 213 14.49 -6.31 4.39
CA ALA A 213 15.10 -7.32 3.53
C ALA A 213 16.55 -6.98 3.17
N ALA A 214 16.82 -5.72 2.83
CA ALA A 214 18.18 -5.25 2.54
C ALA A 214 19.10 -5.34 3.76
N GLN A 215 18.60 -5.01 4.96
CA GLN A 215 19.37 -5.15 6.20
C GLN A 215 19.70 -6.62 6.49
N GLN A 216 18.73 -7.51 6.33
CA GLN A 216 18.92 -8.96 6.51
C GLN A 216 19.91 -9.54 5.49
N ALA A 217 19.77 -9.20 4.22
CA ALA A 217 20.68 -9.63 3.16
C ALA A 217 22.12 -9.21 3.47
N ARG A 218 22.34 -7.96 3.89
CA ARG A 218 23.68 -7.48 4.31
C ARG A 218 24.21 -8.21 5.54
N ALA A 219 23.37 -8.42 6.54
CA ALA A 219 23.76 -9.14 7.76
C ALA A 219 24.12 -10.61 7.46
N ALA A 220 23.49 -11.21 6.46
CA ALA A 220 23.79 -12.56 5.97
C ALA A 220 24.98 -12.62 4.98
N GLY A 221 25.66 -11.50 4.72
CA GLY A 221 26.87 -11.45 3.89
C GLY A 221 26.61 -11.27 2.38
N TYR A 222 25.39 -11.01 1.95
CA TYR A 222 25.08 -10.74 0.55
C TYR A 222 25.40 -9.30 0.16
N HIS A 223 25.88 -9.14 -1.07
CA HIS A 223 26.23 -7.84 -1.65
C HIS A 223 25.14 -7.27 -2.58
N GLY A 224 23.99 -7.92 -2.67
CA GLY A 224 22.84 -7.43 -3.42
C GLY A 224 21.51 -7.96 -2.91
N LEU A 225 20.45 -7.27 -3.31
CA LEU A 225 19.05 -7.65 -3.13
C LEU A 225 18.31 -7.46 -4.47
N LEU A 226 17.65 -8.51 -4.95
CA LEU A 226 16.82 -8.45 -6.14
C LEU A 226 15.38 -8.02 -5.78
N LEU A 227 14.84 -7.04 -6.49
CA LEU A 227 13.47 -6.56 -6.35
C LEU A 227 12.67 -7.01 -7.56
N ALA A 228 11.73 -7.93 -7.37
CA ALA A 228 10.83 -8.40 -8.42
C ALA A 228 9.58 -7.50 -8.47
N ALA A 229 9.42 -6.75 -9.56
CA ALA A 229 8.42 -5.70 -9.72
C ALA A 229 7.75 -5.74 -11.10
N PHE A 230 6.70 -4.95 -11.30
CA PHE A 230 6.16 -4.72 -12.65
C PHE A 230 7.08 -3.80 -13.48
N GLU A 231 7.00 -3.93 -14.81
CA GLU A 231 7.76 -3.07 -15.73
C GLU A 231 7.47 -1.58 -15.46
N SER A 232 6.21 -1.21 -15.23
CA SER A 232 5.84 0.18 -14.94
C SER A 232 6.42 0.73 -13.63
N GLN A 233 6.76 -0.13 -12.67
CA GLN A 233 7.36 0.25 -11.40
C GLN A 233 8.89 0.44 -11.49
N LYS A 234 9.54 -0.18 -12.48
CA LYS A 234 11.00 -0.23 -12.63
C LYS A 234 11.66 1.14 -12.58
N ARG A 235 11.12 2.11 -13.32
CA ARG A 235 11.66 3.48 -13.38
C ARG A 235 11.65 4.15 -12.00
N PHE A 236 10.54 4.03 -11.27
CA PHE A 236 10.41 4.63 -9.95
C PHE A 236 11.33 3.93 -8.94
N LEU A 237 11.31 2.59 -8.91
CA LEU A 237 12.15 1.80 -8.00
C LEU A 237 13.64 2.05 -8.24
N SER A 238 14.09 2.20 -9.49
CA SER A 238 15.49 2.47 -9.82
C SER A 238 15.99 3.82 -9.29
N GLN A 239 15.10 4.78 -9.09
CA GLN A 239 15.44 6.10 -8.55
C GLN A 239 15.62 6.07 -7.02
N ILE A 240 14.82 5.26 -6.33
CA ILE A 240 14.82 5.19 -4.86
C ILE A 240 15.69 4.06 -4.30
N PHE A 241 15.93 3.02 -5.10
CA PHE A 241 16.79 1.87 -4.81
C PHE A 241 17.83 1.73 -5.93
N PRO A 242 18.84 2.62 -5.96
CA PRO A 242 19.84 2.59 -7.02
C PRO A 242 20.85 1.43 -6.85
N PRO A 243 21.52 1.01 -7.94
CA PRO A 243 22.65 0.09 -7.88
C PRO A 243 23.82 0.66 -7.05
N PRO A 244 24.82 -0.16 -6.64
CA PRO A 244 25.04 -1.55 -7.05
C PRO A 244 24.31 -2.59 -6.20
N PHE A 245 23.79 -2.23 -5.03
CA PHE A 245 23.20 -3.21 -4.11
C PHE A 245 21.81 -3.67 -4.56
N PHE A 246 20.99 -2.77 -5.10
CA PHE A 246 19.64 -3.10 -5.54
C PHE A 246 19.65 -3.46 -7.01
N HIS A 247 19.05 -4.60 -7.33
CA HIS A 247 18.79 -5.07 -8.68
C HIS A 247 17.28 -5.12 -8.88
N ILE A 248 16.77 -4.73 -10.06
CA ILE A 248 15.33 -4.79 -10.35
C ILE A 248 15.10 -5.78 -11.48
N ALA A 249 14.33 -6.82 -11.19
CA ALA A 249 13.83 -7.77 -12.16
C ALA A 249 12.34 -7.52 -12.41
N VAL A 250 11.94 -7.70 -13.66
CA VAL A 250 10.57 -7.51 -14.09
C VAL A 250 9.87 -8.85 -14.02
N ILE A 251 8.71 -8.89 -13.37
CA ILE A 251 7.87 -10.09 -13.32
C ILE A 251 7.27 -10.29 -14.71
N ASP A 252 7.50 -11.47 -15.28
CA ASP A 252 7.03 -11.83 -16.61
C ASP A 252 5.48 -11.88 -16.67
N GLU A 253 4.90 -11.47 -17.80
CA GLU A 253 3.44 -11.50 -18.00
C GLU A 253 2.86 -12.92 -17.90
N GLN A 254 3.60 -13.95 -18.34
CA GLN A 254 3.20 -15.35 -18.20
C GLN A 254 3.05 -15.74 -16.73
N ALA A 255 3.95 -15.25 -15.86
CA ALA A 255 3.85 -15.51 -14.43
C ALA A 255 2.56 -14.89 -13.85
N LEU A 256 2.20 -13.70 -14.30
CA LEU A 256 0.95 -13.04 -13.90
C LEU A 256 -0.28 -13.78 -14.42
N CYS A 257 -0.28 -14.24 -15.67
CA CYS A 257 -1.38 -15.04 -16.22
C CYS A 257 -1.59 -16.34 -15.44
N ILE A 258 -0.51 -17.08 -15.13
CA ILE A 258 -0.60 -18.33 -14.35
C ILE A 258 -1.18 -18.06 -12.96
N LEU A 259 -0.77 -16.96 -12.32
CA LEU A 259 -1.30 -16.56 -11.01
C LEU A 259 -2.80 -16.28 -11.04
N GLU A 260 -3.26 -15.52 -12.03
CA GLU A 260 -4.67 -15.16 -12.23
C GLU A 260 -5.53 -16.39 -12.56
N MET A 261 -4.99 -17.35 -13.30
CA MET A 261 -5.68 -18.61 -13.64
C MET A 261 -5.85 -19.56 -12.45
N GLY A 262 -5.24 -19.27 -11.29
CA GLY A 262 -5.33 -20.14 -10.11
C GLY A 262 -4.67 -21.51 -10.31
N ALA A 263 -3.80 -21.66 -11.31
CA ALA A 263 -3.02 -22.88 -11.47
C ALA A 263 -1.98 -22.94 -10.34
N ASP A 264 -2.07 -23.95 -9.51
CA ASP A 264 -1.01 -24.30 -8.56
C ASP A 264 0.09 -25.02 -9.35
N LEU A 265 1.28 -24.40 -9.42
CA LEU A 265 2.52 -25.06 -9.83
C LEU A 265 3.14 -25.77 -8.62
#